data_AF-A0A7W0Y248-F1
#
_entry.id   AF-A0A7W0Y248-F1
#
_cell.length_a   1.000
_cell.length_b   1.000
_cell.length_c   1.000
_cell.angle_alpha   90.00
_cell.angle_beta   90.00
_cell.angle_gamma   90.00
#
_symmetry.space_group_name_H-M   'P 1'
#
loop_
_entity.id
_entity.type
_entity.pdbx_description
1 polymer ?
#
loop_
_entity_poly.entity_id
_entity_poly.type
_entity_poly.pdbx_seq_one_letter_code
_entity_poly.pdbx_strand_id
1 'polypeptide(L)' 'LLIDDGYASSQHAQISMDQFGNCRLYDRGSTNGTLCNGVRVTEYVLQHGVVIQIGSTQLRFLAQ' A
#
# COMPACT_ATOMS: atom_id res chain seq x y z
N LEU A 1 -6.71 7.52 1.67
CA LEU A 1 -7.63 6.64 2.45
C LEU A 1 -7.18 6.73 3.89
N LEU A 2 -8.08 7.08 4.81
CA LEU A 2 -7.76 7.11 6.24
C LEU A 2 -8.04 5.72 6.81
N ILE A 3 -7.04 5.10 7.40
CA ILE A 3 -7.18 3.79 8.06
C ILE A 3 -7.23 4.09 9.57
N ASP A 4 -8.35 3.75 10.21
CA ASP A 4 -8.50 3.86 11.65
C ASP A 4 -7.92 2.59 12.32
N ASP A 5 -6.59 2.52 12.31
CA ASP A 5 -5.81 1.42 12.87
C ASP A 5 -4.64 2.01 13.66
N GLY A 6 -4.56 1.69 14.95
CA GLY A 6 -3.49 2.15 15.84
C GLY A 6 -2.09 1.71 15.41
N TYR A 7 -1.99 0.71 14.52
CA TYR A 7 -0.74 0.24 13.92
C TYR A 7 -0.42 0.92 12.57
N ALA A 8 -1.31 1.79 12.05
CA ALA A 8 -1.09 2.55 10.84
C ALA A 8 -0.53 3.95 11.16
N SER A 9 0.65 4.29 10.63
CA SER A 9 1.18 5.66 10.68
C SER A 9 0.27 6.65 9.93
N SER A 10 0.22 7.91 10.39
CA SER A 10 -0.57 8.99 9.77
C SER A 10 -0.25 9.22 8.28
N GLN A 11 1.00 9.01 7.90
CA GLN A 11 1.44 8.86 6.51
C GLN A 11 2.12 7.51 6.35
N HIS A 12 1.33 6.43 6.25
CA HIS A 12 1.88 5.07 6.16
C HIS A 12 2.42 4.76 4.77
N ALA A 13 1.58 4.94 3.75
CA ALA A 13 1.92 4.64 2.38
C ALA A 13 1.24 5.62 1.42
N GLN A 14 1.83 5.78 0.25
CA GLN A 14 1.34 6.63 -0.83
C GLN A 14 1.20 5.79 -2.10
N ILE A 15 0.09 5.96 -2.82
CA ILE A 15 -0.09 5.39 -4.15
C ILE A 15 -0.01 6.53 -5.16
N SER A 16 0.82 6.36 -6.18
CA SER A 16 0.96 7.26 -7.31
C SER A 16 0.56 6.53 -8.59
N MET A 17 -0.17 7.18 -9.47
CA MET A 17 -0.52 6.65 -10.79
C MET A 17 0.22 7.46 -11.86
N ASP A 18 0.82 6.79 -12.83
CA ASP A 18 1.43 7.45 -13.97
C ASP A 18 0.40 7.76 -15.07
N GLN A 19 0.84 8.48 -16.12
CA GLN A 19 0.02 8.83 -17.28
C GLN A 19 -0.46 7.64 -18.11
N PHE A 20 0.11 6.46 -17.90
CA PHE A 20 -0.24 5.21 -18.59
C PHE A 20 -1.16 4.32 -17.73
N GLY A 21 -1.57 4.78 -16.55
CA GLY A 21 -2.44 4.04 -15.62
C GLY A 21 -1.70 3.07 -14.70
N ASN A 22 -0.36 3.01 -14.74
CA ASN A 22 0.39 2.16 -13.83
C ASN A 22 0.38 2.76 -12.43
N CYS A 23 -0.08 1.97 -11.47
CA CYS A 23 -0.10 2.37 -10.07
C CYS A 23 1.14 1.86 -9.34
N ARG A 24 1.70 2.68 -8.46
CA ARG A 24 2.90 2.38 -7.71
C ARG A 24 2.72 2.80 -6.27
N LEU A 25 3.01 1.89 -5.35
CA LEU A 25 2.90 2.05 -3.91
C LEU A 25 4.27 2.37 -3.33
N TYR A 26 4.31 3.35 -2.43
CA TYR A 26 5.50 3.77 -1.70
C TYR A 26 5.20 3.73 -0.21
N ASP A 27 6.01 3.01 0.56
CA ASP A 27 6.02 3.11 2.02
C ASP A 27 6.67 4.45 2.41
N ARG A 28 6.03 5.20 3.31
CA ARG A 28 6.48 6.54 3.70
C ARG A 28 7.31 6.53 5.00
N GLY A 29 7.98 5.41 5.29
CA GLY A 29 8.73 5.22 6.54
C GLY A 29 7.80 4.80 7.67
N SER A 30 6.83 3.95 7.36
CA SER A 30 5.86 3.51 8.35
C SER A 30 6.52 2.62 9.41
N THR A 31 6.02 2.71 10.65
CA THR A 31 6.59 1.96 11.78
C THR A 31 6.51 0.44 11.55
N ASN A 32 5.34 -0.02 11.11
CA ASN A 32 5.07 -1.45 10.92
C ASN A 32 5.33 -1.93 9.49
N GLY A 33 5.62 -1.02 8.56
CA GLY A 33 5.85 -1.33 7.15
C GLY A 33 4.60 -1.63 6.37
N THR A 34 4.72 -1.43 5.07
CA THR A 34 3.73 -1.87 4.09
C THR A 34 4.08 -3.27 3.58
N LEU A 35 3.10 -4.17 3.50
CA LEU A 35 3.27 -5.50 2.91
C LEU A 35 2.42 -5.66 1.66
N CYS A 36 2.98 -6.25 0.61
CA CYS A 36 2.24 -6.67 -0.59
C CYS A 36 2.29 -8.19 -0.70
N ASN A 37 1.13 -8.85 -0.70
CA ASN A 37 1.00 -10.31 -0.66
C ASN A 37 1.86 -10.98 0.44
N GLY A 38 1.95 -10.33 1.61
CA GLY A 38 2.74 -10.81 2.75
C GLY A 38 4.24 -10.49 2.69
N VAL A 39 4.73 -9.85 1.63
CA VAL A 39 6.13 -9.42 1.50
C VAL A 39 6.25 -7.94 1.87
N ARG A 40 7.14 -7.60 2.81
CA ARG A 40 7.40 -6.20 3.17
C ARG A 40 8.06 -5.47 2.00
N VAL A 41 7.53 -4.31 1.64
CA VAL A 41 7.99 -3.50 0.50
C VAL A 41 8.19 -2.05 0.93
N THR A 42 9.20 -1.41 0.36
CA THR A 42 9.36 0.06 0.41
C THR A 42 8.79 0.71 -0.84
N GLU A 43 8.82 0.00 -1.96
CA GLU A 43 8.21 0.38 -3.23
C GLU A 43 7.64 -0.87 -3.91
N TYR A 44 6.47 -0.75 -4.54
CA TYR A 44 5.84 -1.86 -5.26
C TYR A 44 5.00 -1.38 -6.45
N VAL A 45 5.17 -1.99 -7.61
CA VAL A 45 4.28 -1.77 -8.76
C VAL A 45 2.98 -2.54 -8.52
N LEU A 46 1.89 -1.81 -8.35
CA LEU A 46 0.59 -2.40 -8.04
C LEU A 46 0.05 -3.14 -9.25
N GLN A 47 -0.18 -4.44 -9.05
CA GLN A 47 -0.82 -5.32 -10.02
C GLN A 47 -2.25 -5.61 -9.59
N HIS A 48 -3.14 -5.78 -10.56
CA HIS A 48 -4.53 -6.15 -10.27
C HIS A 48 -4.60 -7.36 -9.34
N GLY A 49 -5.40 -7.25 -8.29
CA GLY A 49 -5.65 -8.32 -7.32
C GLY A 49 -4.63 -8.42 -6.19
N VAL A 50 -3.57 -7.60 -6.18
CA VAL A 50 -2.60 -7.60 -5.07
C VAL A 50 -3.26 -7.20 -3.75
N VAL A 51 -2.89 -7.88 -2.67
CA VAL A 51 -3.31 -7.55 -1.31
C VAL A 51 -2.23 -6.71 -0.65
N ILE A 52 -2.57 -5.47 -0.31
CA ILE A 52 -1.75 -4.54 0.45
C ILE A 52 -2.17 -4.65 1.91
N GLN A 53 -1.21 -4.87 2.81
CA GLN A 53 -1.44 -4.84 4.24
C GLN A 53 -0.72 -3.64 4.86
N ILE A 54 -1.47 -2.87 5.64
CA ILE A 54 -1.03 -1.70 6.39
C ILE A 54 -1.47 -1.92 7.84
N GLY A 55 -0.53 -2.11 8.75
CA GLY A 55 -0.86 -2.51 10.12
C GLY A 55 -1.61 -3.85 10.16
N SER A 56 -2.80 -3.84 10.74
CA SER A 56 -3.74 -4.98 10.75
C SER A 56 -4.77 -4.96 9.62
N THR A 57 -4.80 -3.88 8.84
CA THR A 57 -5.76 -3.68 7.74
C THR A 57 -5.24 -4.27 6.44
N GLN A 58 -6.09 -5.03 5.74
CA GLN A 58 -5.82 -5.54 4.39
C GLN A 58 -6.70 -4.84 3.35
N LEU A 59 -6.09 -4.39 2.27
CA LEU A 59 -6.70 -3.71 1.13
C LEU A 59 -6.38 -4.50 -0.13
N ARG A 60 -7.39 -4.77 -0.97
CA ARG A 60 -7.16 -5.38 -2.29
C ARG A 60 -7.15 -4.29 -3.35
N PHE A 61 -6.11 -4.25 -4.16
CA PHE A 61 -6.03 -3.34 -5.30
C PHE A 61 -6.75 -3.93 -6.51
N LEU A 62 -7.69 -3.18 -7.10
CA LEU A 62 -8.42 -3.57 -8.29
C LEU A 62 -8.19 -2.49 -9.36
N ALA A 63 -7.54 -2.88 -10.45
CA ALA A 63 -7.44 -2.07 -11.67
C ALA A 63 -8.43 -2.61 -12.72
N GLN A 64 -9.10 -1.74 -13.47
CA GLN A 64 -10.01 -2.10 -14.57
C GLN A 64 -9.29 -1.99 -15.91
#